data_AF-A0A3B1DUT5-F1
#
_entry.id   AF-A0A3B1DUT5-F1
#
_cell.length_a   1.000
_cell.length_b   1.000
_cell.length_c   1.000
_cell.angle_alpha   90.00
_cell.angle_beta   90.00
_cell.angle_gamma   90.00
#
_symmetry.space_group_name_H-M   'P 1'
#
loop_
_entity.id
_entity.type
_entity.pdbx_description
1 polymer ?
#
loop_
_entity_poly.entity_id
_entity_poly.type
_entity_poly.pdbx_seq_one_letter_code
_entity_poly.pdbx_strand_id
1 'polypeptide(L)'
;MNAIVQKRYFTVEEANQRLPLVKRIVGDIVQLYGEINERRERLIDIRQRSGSTGSSSHNMYGEEVDEMEREVNKDIDRYKEYLDELTGLDIELKDPEKGLIDFLSIQNDREVYLCWQLGEEEIGFWHELGAGFSGRQSLLEILTPHSPEEEEEEQ
;
A
#
# COMPACT_ATOMS: atom_id res chain seq x y z
N MET A 1 2.15 -14.70 26.19
CA MET A 1 0.73 -14.27 26.16
C MET A 1 0.37 -14.15 24.69
N ASN A 2 -0.53 -14.99 24.17
CA ASN A 2 -0.98 -14.87 22.79
C ASN A 2 -1.86 -13.63 22.69
N ALA A 3 -1.34 -12.54 22.13
CA ALA A 3 -2.17 -11.42 21.73
C ALA A 3 -3.09 -11.93 20.62
N ILE A 4 -4.37 -12.11 20.94
CA ILE A 4 -5.40 -12.27 19.92
C ILE A 4 -5.48 -10.90 19.25
N VAL A 5 -4.80 -10.75 18.10
CA VAL A 5 -4.92 -9.54 17.27
C VAL A 5 -6.36 -9.51 16.79
N GLN A 6 -7.15 -8.62 17.39
CA GLN A 6 -8.56 -8.48 17.05
C GLN A 6 -8.61 -7.72 15.73
N LYS A 7 -8.95 -8.42 14.64
CA LYS A 7 -9.13 -7.81 13.33
C LYS A 7 -10.25 -6.79 13.40
N ARG A 8 -9.98 -5.55 12.97
CA ARG A 8 -11.00 -4.53 12.80
C ARG A 8 -11.61 -4.64 11.41
N TYR A 9 -12.94 -4.59 11.37
CA TYR A 9 -13.68 -4.53 10.11
C TYR A 9 -14.26 -3.13 9.93
N PHE A 10 -14.21 -2.63 8.71
CA PHE A 10 -14.73 -1.33 8.32
C PHE A 10 -15.99 -1.48 7.49
N THR A 11 -16.94 -0.60 7.72
CA THR A 11 -17.95 -0.28 6.71
C THR A 11 -17.37 0.64 5.62
N VAL A 12 -18.01 0.70 4.45
CA VAL A 12 -17.63 1.62 3.37
C VAL A 12 -17.64 3.07 3.86
N GLU A 13 -18.64 3.44 4.67
CA GLU A 13 -18.77 4.78 5.22
C GLU A 13 -17.63 5.12 6.19
N GLU A 14 -17.32 4.23 7.14
CA GLU A 14 -16.19 4.43 8.08
C GLU A 14 -14.85 4.54 7.35
N ALA A 15 -14.63 3.70 6.35
CA ALA A 15 -13.39 3.73 5.58
C ALA A 15 -13.27 5.04 4.76
N ASN A 16 -14.38 5.52 4.16
CA ASN A 16 -14.43 6.83 3.51
C ASN A 16 -14.17 8.00 4.48
N GLN A 17 -14.69 7.93 5.71
CA GLN A 17 -14.44 8.96 6.74
C GLN A 17 -12.95 9.06 7.14
N ARG A 18 -12.16 7.99 6.95
CA ARG A 18 -10.72 7.99 7.23
C ARG A 18 -9.87 8.56 6.10
N LEU A 19 -10.40 8.59 4.87
CA LEU A 19 -9.65 9.01 3.69
C LEU A 19 -8.95 10.37 3.83
N PRO A 20 -9.49 11.41 4.49
CA PRO A 20 -8.77 12.68 4.62
C PRO A 20 -7.40 12.58 5.31
N LEU A 21 -7.28 11.71 6.32
CA LEU A 21 -5.99 11.43 6.99
C LEU A 21 -5.14 10.48 6.14
N VAL A 22 -5.76 9.40 5.68
CA VAL A 22 -5.08 8.32 4.94
C VAL A 22 -4.49 8.84 3.62
N LYS A 23 -5.19 9.73 2.91
CA LYS A 23 -4.70 10.40 1.71
C LYS A 23 -3.36 11.10 1.92
N ARG A 24 -3.15 11.72 3.08
CA ARG A 24 -1.88 12.39 3.40
C ARG A 24 -0.76 11.37 3.63
N ILE A 25 -1.03 10.37 4.48
CA ILE A 25 -0.04 9.33 4.79
C ILE A 25 0.38 8.57 3.53
N VAL A 26 -0.59 8.13 2.71
CA VAL A 26 -0.32 7.41 1.46
C VAL A 26 0.40 8.31 0.44
N GLY A 27 0.05 9.60 0.38
CA GLY A 27 0.78 10.56 -0.46
C GLY A 27 2.25 10.67 -0.07
N ASP A 28 2.54 10.80 1.22
CA ASP A 28 3.92 10.83 1.75
C ASP A 28 4.67 9.53 1.45
N ILE A 29 4.00 8.37 1.59
CA ILE A 29 4.55 7.05 1.26
C ILE A 29 4.94 6.98 -0.21
N VAL A 30 4.05 7.36 -1.13
CA VAL A 30 4.29 7.29 -2.58
C VAL A 30 5.46 8.17 -2.98
N GLN A 31 5.50 9.40 -2.46
CA GLN A 31 6.61 10.31 -2.70
C GLN A 31 7.92 9.73 -2.19
N LEU A 32 7.97 9.33 -0.91
CA LEU A 32 9.18 8.83 -0.28
C LEU A 32 9.69 7.54 -0.92
N TYR A 33 8.79 6.64 -1.31
CA TYR A 33 9.12 5.41 -2.03
C TYR A 33 9.79 5.72 -3.38
N GLY A 34 9.27 6.70 -4.13
CA GLY A 34 9.87 7.16 -5.37
C GLY A 34 11.28 7.73 -5.15
N GLU A 35 11.46 8.57 -4.14
CA GLU A 35 12.77 9.15 -3.83
C GLU A 35 13.81 8.10 -3.38
N ILE A 36 13.40 7.12 -2.56
CA ILE A 36 14.27 6.01 -2.14
C ILE A 36 14.75 5.22 -3.36
N ASN A 37 13.85 4.92 -4.30
CA ASN A 37 14.19 4.16 -5.49
C ASN A 37 15.16 4.93 -6.40
N GLU A 38 14.91 6.23 -6.62
CA GLU A 38 15.81 7.08 -7.42
C GLU A 38 17.21 7.16 -6.78
N ARG A 39 17.29 7.39 -5.47
CA ARG A 39 18.57 7.47 -4.73
C ARG A 39 19.32 6.14 -4.78
N ARG A 40 18.62 5.01 -4.65
CA ARG A 40 19.22 3.67 -4.77
C ARG A 40 19.75 3.39 -6.17
N GLU A 41 19.00 3.75 -7.21
CA GLU A 41 19.44 3.59 -8.60
C GLU A 41 20.72 4.40 -8.87
N ARG A 42 20.75 5.66 -8.40
CA ARG A 42 21.93 6.53 -8.49
C ARG A 42 23.15 5.94 -7.77
N LEU A 43 22.96 5.40 -6.56
CA LEU A 43 24.03 4.73 -5.81
C LEU A 43 24.60 3.52 -6.57
N ILE A 44 23.75 2.73 -7.23
CA ILE A 44 24.18 1.58 -8.03
C ILE A 44 25.01 2.04 -9.22
N ASP A 45 24.58 3.07 -9.95
CA ASP A 45 25.30 3.63 -11.10
C ASP A 45 26.69 4.16 -10.71
N ILE A 46 26.77 4.92 -9.61
CA ILE A 46 28.06 5.44 -9.08
C ILE A 46 29.00 4.29 -8.72
N ARG A 47 28.50 3.23 -8.07
CA ARG A 47 29.30 2.05 -7.71
C ARG A 47 29.81 1.29 -8.93
N GLN A 48 28.97 1.11 -9.95
CA GLN A 48 29.37 0.43 -11.19
C GLN A 48 30.44 1.20 -11.95
N ARG A 49 30.30 2.53 -12.09
CA ARG A 49 31.31 3.40 -12.71
C ARG A 49 32.64 3.39 -11.95
N SER A 50 32.57 3.39 -10.62
CA SER A 50 33.74 3.38 -9.74
C SER A 50 34.47 2.03 -9.76
N GLY A 51 33.75 0.91 -9.86
CA GLY A 51 34.33 -0.44 -9.94
C GLY A 51 34.98 -0.76 -11.30
N SER A 52 34.56 -0.06 -12.36
CA SER A 52 35.06 -0.25 -13.73
C SER A 52 36.37 0.51 -14.03
N THR A 53 36.72 1.48 -13.18
CA THR A 53 37.91 2.33 -13.34
C THR A 53 38.99 1.88 -12.35
N GLY A 54 40.05 1.22 -12.84
CA GLY A 54 41.07 0.59 -12.01
C GLY A 54 41.69 1.48 -10.90
N SER A 55 41.53 1.02 -9.66
CA SER A 55 42.44 1.13 -8.50
C SER A 55 42.96 2.50 -7.98
N SER A 56 42.55 3.65 -8.48
CA SER A 56 42.98 4.96 -7.90
C SER A 56 41.86 5.96 -7.58
N SER A 57 40.62 5.70 -8.01
CA SER A 57 39.45 6.56 -7.74
C SER A 57 38.60 6.12 -6.54
N HIS A 58 38.92 4.98 -5.91
CA HIS A 58 38.10 4.39 -4.84
C HIS A 58 37.90 5.31 -3.62
N ASN A 59 38.80 6.27 -3.41
CA ASN A 59 38.72 7.23 -2.30
C ASN A 59 38.05 8.57 -2.66
N MET A 60 37.80 8.91 -3.93
CA MET A 60 37.21 10.22 -4.28
C MET A 60 35.70 10.28 -4.11
N TYR A 61 35.02 9.14 -4.21
CA TYR A 61 33.55 9.05 -4.11
C TYR A 61 33.07 8.34 -2.82
N GLY A 62 33.99 7.86 -1.97
CA GLY A 62 33.63 7.10 -0.77
C GLY A 62 32.77 7.91 0.20
N GLU A 63 33.20 9.12 0.54
CA GLU A 63 32.46 9.97 1.49
C GLU A 63 31.08 10.39 0.96
N GLU A 64 30.98 10.72 -0.33
CA GLU A 64 29.71 11.08 -0.99
C GLU A 64 28.75 9.87 -1.05
N VAL A 65 29.25 8.69 -1.38
CA VAL A 65 28.48 7.44 -1.38
C VAL A 65 28.00 7.09 0.02
N ASP A 66 28.87 7.19 1.02
CA ASP A 66 28.52 6.94 2.42
C ASP A 66 27.45 7.91 2.92
N GLU A 67 27.51 9.18 2.52
CA GLU A 67 26.48 10.18 2.84
C GLU A 67 25.15 9.84 2.17
N MET A 68 25.15 9.53 0.87
CA MET A 68 23.94 9.10 0.17
C MET A 68 23.32 7.83 0.78
N GLU A 69 24.14 6.87 1.21
CA GLU A 69 23.64 5.67 1.89
C GLU A 69 23.01 6.00 3.25
N ARG A 70 23.58 6.94 4.01
CA ARG A 70 22.97 7.41 5.27
C ARG A 70 21.61 8.05 5.02
N GLU A 71 21.49 8.91 4.01
CA GLU A 71 20.21 9.54 3.68
C GLU A 71 19.17 8.50 3.22
N VAL A 72 19.54 7.54 2.38
CA VAL A 72 18.65 6.43 1.98
C VAL A 72 18.18 5.63 3.20
N ASN A 73 19.07 5.33 4.15
CA ASN A 73 18.69 4.59 5.35
C ASN A 73 17.70 5.38 6.22
N LYS A 74 17.91 6.69 6.36
CA LYS A 74 16.99 7.58 7.07
C LYS A 74 15.62 7.64 6.41
N ASP A 75 15.57 7.68 5.09
CA ASP A 75 14.31 7.65 4.35
C ASP A 75 13.59 6.31 4.51
N ILE A 76 14.34 5.20 4.52
CA ILE A 76 13.77 3.86 4.79
C ILE A 76 13.16 3.80 6.19
N ASP A 77 13.79 4.40 7.19
CA ASP A 77 13.25 4.43 8.55
C ASP A 77 11.98 5.26 8.62
N ARG A 78 11.96 6.44 7.99
CA ARG A 78 10.74 7.25 7.86
C ARG A 78 9.62 6.53 7.08
N TYR A 79 9.98 5.77 6.05
CA TYR A 79 9.03 4.94 5.32
C TYR A 79 8.39 3.88 6.23
N LYS A 80 9.16 3.24 7.12
CA LYS A 80 8.61 2.30 8.12
C LYS A 80 7.68 3.00 9.10
N GLU A 81 7.99 4.21 9.54
CA GLU A 81 7.11 4.98 10.42
C GLU A 81 5.72 5.17 9.79
N TYR A 82 5.67 5.53 8.50
CA TYR A 82 4.39 5.64 7.78
C TYR A 82 3.66 4.29 7.62
N LEU A 83 4.38 3.19 7.44
CA LEU A 83 3.78 1.85 7.43
C LEU A 83 3.19 1.47 8.79
N ASP A 84 3.88 1.82 9.87
CA ASP A 84 3.40 1.59 11.23
C ASP A 84 2.17 2.46 11.54
N GLU A 85 2.12 3.70 11.04
CA GLU A 85 0.93 4.55 11.12
C GLU A 85 -0.28 3.93 10.39
N LEU A 86 -0.10 3.45 9.15
CA LEU A 86 -1.18 2.76 8.42
C LEU A 86 -1.64 1.49 9.14
N THR A 87 -0.69 0.70 9.62
CA THR A 87 -0.98 -0.54 10.36
C THR A 87 -1.73 -0.23 11.65
N GLY A 88 -1.36 0.83 12.37
CA GLY A 88 -2.06 1.32 13.56
C GLY A 88 -3.47 1.86 13.28
N LEU A 89 -3.79 2.14 12.01
CA LEU A 89 -5.12 2.49 11.53
C LEU A 89 -5.91 1.29 11.00
N ASP A 90 -5.37 0.06 11.10
CA ASP A 90 -5.93 -1.17 10.54
C ASP A 90 -6.05 -1.13 9.00
N ILE A 91 -5.10 -0.48 8.33
CA ILE A 91 -5.05 -0.30 6.87
C ILE A 91 -3.84 -1.05 6.30
N GLU A 92 -4.05 -1.83 5.25
CA GLU A 92 -2.98 -2.56 4.58
C GLU A 92 -2.48 -1.82 3.34
N LEU A 93 -1.20 -1.52 3.26
CA LEU A 93 -0.57 -1.03 2.02
C LEU A 93 -0.31 -2.21 1.07
N LYS A 94 -0.80 -2.11 -0.17
CA LYS A 94 -0.66 -3.16 -1.19
C LYS A 94 0.32 -2.79 -2.31
N ASP A 95 0.32 -1.52 -2.71
CA ASP A 95 1.23 -0.99 -3.74
C ASP A 95 1.74 0.40 -3.31
N PRO A 96 3.00 0.53 -2.86
CA PRO A 96 3.58 1.81 -2.45
C PRO A 96 3.87 2.75 -3.63
N GLU A 97 3.97 2.24 -4.86
CA GLU A 97 4.24 3.06 -6.04
C GLU A 97 2.98 3.79 -6.50
N LYS A 98 1.84 3.10 -6.46
CA LYS A 98 0.53 3.66 -6.84
C LYS A 98 -0.27 4.21 -5.66
N GLY A 99 0.17 3.96 -4.44
CA GLY A 99 -0.58 4.31 -3.23
C GLY A 99 -1.87 3.50 -3.10
N LEU A 100 -1.80 2.19 -3.36
CA LEU A 100 -2.91 1.26 -3.24
C LEU A 100 -2.97 0.73 -1.81
N ILE A 101 -4.14 0.84 -1.18
CA ILE A 101 -4.41 0.32 0.15
C ILE A 101 -5.71 -0.48 0.18
N ASP A 102 -5.81 -1.35 1.19
CA ASP A 102 -7.01 -2.10 1.49
C ASP A 102 -7.46 -1.87 2.93
N PHE A 103 -8.79 -1.80 3.12
CA PHE A 103 -9.45 -1.86 4.43
C PHE A 103 -10.15 -3.20 4.55
N LEU A 104 -9.91 -3.93 5.64
CA LEU A 104 -10.64 -5.16 5.89
C LEU A 104 -12.11 -4.86 6.24
N SER A 105 -13.05 -5.60 5.64
CA SER A 105 -14.49 -5.38 5.79
C SER A 105 -15.23 -6.72 5.83
N ILE A 106 -16.50 -6.69 6.24
CA ILE A 106 -17.42 -7.83 6.16
C ILE A 106 -18.60 -7.42 5.27
N GLN A 107 -18.88 -8.22 4.26
CA GLN A 107 -20.02 -8.04 3.36
C GLN A 107 -20.73 -9.39 3.18
N ASN A 108 -22.04 -9.43 3.44
CA ASN A 108 -22.85 -10.66 3.37
C ASN A 108 -22.22 -11.84 4.12
N ASP A 109 -21.78 -11.61 5.36
CA ASP A 109 -21.09 -12.59 6.23
C ASP A 109 -19.75 -13.14 5.69
N ARG A 110 -19.15 -12.46 4.70
CA ARG A 110 -17.83 -12.80 4.15
C ARG A 110 -16.82 -11.69 4.40
N GLU A 111 -15.60 -12.07 4.76
CA GLU A 111 -14.48 -11.11 4.80
C GLU A 111 -14.17 -10.66 3.37
N VAL A 112 -14.03 -9.35 3.18
CA VAL A 112 -13.62 -8.73 1.91
C VAL A 112 -12.64 -7.58 2.19
N TYR A 113 -11.91 -7.16 1.17
CA TYR A 113 -11.11 -5.95 1.22
C TYR A 113 -11.80 -4.84 0.43
N LEU A 114 -11.92 -3.67 1.04
CA LEU A 114 -12.30 -2.43 0.37
C LEU A 114 -11.03 -1.76 -0.14
N CYS A 115 -10.96 -1.53 -1.44
CA CYS A 115 -9.73 -1.13 -2.10
C CYS A 115 -9.81 0.35 -2.49
N TRP A 116 -8.75 1.10 -2.18
CA TRP A 116 -8.62 2.52 -2.53
C TRP A 116 -7.23 2.80 -3.08
N GLN A 117 -7.16 3.62 -4.13
CA GLN A 117 -5.91 4.08 -4.70
C GLN A 117 -5.79 5.60 -4.59
N LEU A 118 -4.56 6.08 -4.33
CA LEU A 118 -4.25 7.50 -4.37
C LEU A 118 -4.73 8.14 -5.68
N GLY A 119 -5.54 9.19 -5.55
CA GLY A 119 -6.21 9.87 -6.66
C GLY A 119 -7.73 9.60 -6.74
N GLU A 120 -8.22 8.53 -6.10
CA GLU A 120 -9.66 8.27 -5.98
C GLU A 120 -10.29 9.15 -4.89
N GLU A 121 -11.49 9.71 -5.15
CA GLU A 121 -12.18 10.56 -4.18
C GLU A 121 -12.73 9.77 -2.99
N GLU A 122 -13.32 8.61 -3.28
CA GLU A 122 -13.96 7.70 -2.33
C GLU A 122 -13.61 6.24 -2.67
N ILE A 123 -13.88 5.34 -1.72
CA ILE A 123 -13.77 3.91 -1.93
C ILE A 123 -14.90 3.47 -2.88
N GLY A 124 -14.53 3.01 -4.06
CA GLY A 124 -15.47 2.51 -5.08
C GLY A 124 -15.36 1.01 -5.37
N PHE A 125 -14.33 0.35 -4.85
CA PHE A 125 -13.99 -1.02 -5.22
C PHE A 125 -13.80 -1.93 -4.00
N TRP A 126 -14.02 -3.22 -4.21
CA TRP A 126 -13.73 -4.25 -3.24
C TRP A 126 -13.18 -5.51 -3.94
N HIS A 127 -12.60 -6.43 -3.19
CA HIS A 127 -12.26 -7.76 -3.67
C HIS A 127 -12.26 -8.78 -2.53
N GLU A 128 -12.40 -10.07 -2.85
CA GLU A 128 -12.27 -11.15 -1.86
C GLU A 128 -10.81 -11.33 -1.42
N LEU A 129 -10.59 -11.86 -0.21
CA LEU A 129 -9.25 -12.13 0.34
C LEU A 129 -8.43 -13.09 -0.55
N GLY A 130 -9.10 -13.98 -1.28
CA GLY A 130 -8.47 -15.00 -2.14
C GLY A 130 -8.38 -14.65 -3.63
N ALA A 131 -9.05 -13.58 -4.10
CA ALA A 131 -9.19 -13.30 -5.54
C ALA A 131 -7.98 -12.58 -6.16
N GLY A 132 -7.07 -12.05 -5.34
CA GLY A 132 -5.95 -11.22 -5.82
C GLY A 132 -6.42 -9.92 -6.51
N PHE A 133 -5.46 -9.13 -6.99
CA PHE A 133 -5.70 -7.78 -7.55
C PHE A 133 -6.61 -7.76 -8.80
N SER A 134 -6.69 -8.87 -9.55
CA SER A 134 -7.53 -8.99 -10.74
C SER A 134 -9.03 -9.14 -10.44
N GLY A 135 -9.42 -9.26 -9.16
CA GLY A 135 -10.80 -9.40 -8.71
C GLY A 135 -11.45 -8.10 -8.22
N ARG A 136 -10.94 -6.91 -8.60
CA ARG A 136 -11.60 -5.64 -8.23
C ARG A 136 -13.02 -5.59 -8.80
N GLN A 137 -14.00 -5.64 -7.91
CA GLN A 137 -15.40 -5.49 -8.23
C GLN A 137 -15.89 -4.13 -7.76
N SER A 138 -16.84 -3.56 -8.51
CA SER A 138 -17.48 -2.31 -8.11
C SER A 138 -18.31 -2.53 -6.84
N LEU A 139 -18.31 -1.57 -5.92
CA LEU A 139 -19.23 -1.61 -4.77
C LEU A 139 -20.70 -1.64 -5.20
N LEU A 140 -21.03 -1.16 -6.41
CA LEU A 140 -22.38 -1.27 -6.96
C LEU A 140 -22.86 -2.72 -7.08
N GLU A 141 -21.95 -3.69 -7.29
CA GLU A 141 -22.29 -5.12 -7.38
C GLU A 141 -22.58 -5.76 -6.02
N ILE A 142 -22.06 -5.20 -4.92
CA ILE A 142 -22.40 -5.65 -3.55
C ILE A 142 -23.72 -5.04 -3.08
N LEU A 143 -24.04 -3.83 -3.53
CA LEU A 143 -25.26 -3.12 -3.15
C LEU A 143 -26.51 -3.59 -3.90
N THR A 144 -26.36 -4.39 -4.96
CA THR A 144 -27.48 -5.12 -5.54
C THR A 144 -27.83 -6.28 -4.62
N PRO A 145 -29.00 -6.28 -3.94
CA PRO A 145 -29.46 -7.50 -3.30
C PRO A 145 -29.52 -8.57 -4.39
N HIS A 146 -28.85 -9.69 -4.15
CA HIS A 146 -29.10 -10.89 -4.93
C HIS A 146 -30.55 -11.25 -4.63
N SER A 147 -31.48 -10.78 -5.47
CA SER A 147 -32.84 -11.31 -5.46
C SER A 147 -32.69 -12.82 -5.58
N PRO A 148 -33.21 -13.62 -4.64
CA PRO A 148 -33.39 -15.02 -4.91
C PRO A 148 -34.41 -15.06 -6.04
N GLU A 149 -33.93 -15.30 -7.27
CA GLU A 149 -34.82 -15.69 -8.36
C GLU A 149 -35.59 -16.90 -7.87
N GLU A 150 -36.90 -16.75 -7.93
CA GLU A 150 -37.90 -17.63 -7.37
C GLU A 150 -37.67 -19.07 -7.84
N GLU A 151 -37.68 -20.00 -6.89
CA GLU A 151 -38.01 -21.39 -7.16
C GLU A 151 -39.44 -21.43 -7.71
N GLU A 152 -39.60 -21.27 -9.03
CA GLU A 152 -40.80 -21.75 -9.71
C GLU A 152 -40.67 -23.27 -9.84
N GLU A 153 -41.18 -23.95 -8.81
CA GLU A 153 -41.87 -25.21 -8.98
C GLU A 153 -42.90 -25.07 -10.12
N GLU A 154 -42.71 -25.77 -11.23
CA GLU A 154 -43.85 -26.27 -11.98
C GLU A 154 -43.66 -27.76 -12.31
N GLN A 155 -44.67 -28.49 -11.85
CA GLN A 155 -44.90 -29.93 -11.90
C GLN A 155 -45.38 -30.37 -13.28
#